data_AF-A0AAI9FWJ5-F1
#
_entry.id   AF-A0AAI9FWJ5-F1
#
_cell.length_a   1.000
_cell.length_b   1.000
_cell.length_c   1.000
_cell.angle_alpha   90.00
_cell.angle_beta   90.00
_cell.angle_gamma   90.00
#
_symmetry.space_group_name_H-M   'P 1'
#
loop_
_entity.id
_entity.type
_entity.pdbx_description
1 polymer ?
#
loop_
_entity_poly.entity_id
_entity_poly.type
_entity_poly.pdbx_seq_one_letter_code
_entity_poly.pdbx_strand_id
1 'polypeptide(L)'
;MEITGNLTDPTGRLHLGICVTRKPKDAPPQVVRQIESPDQALAVAMKAGDHKLANVAAAIGKSESYVSRMRRGMRPIPRRLVGPLCAATESNLLRQFFDLQAAMEPPCWRSEVSRLAGMLRGA
;
A
#
# COMPACT_ATOMS: atom_id res chain seq x y z
N MET A 1 -32.83 35.61 -7.14
CA MET A 1 -32.41 36.30 -5.91
C MET A 1 -32.10 35.21 -4.90
N GLU A 2 -30.86 34.74 -4.77
CA GLU A 2 -29.73 35.41 -4.07
C GLU A 2 -30.01 35.48 -2.55
N ILE A 3 -29.16 35.10 -1.60
CA ILE A 3 -27.69 35.08 -1.49
C ILE A 3 -27.21 33.87 -0.65
N THR A 4 -25.99 33.44 -0.95
CA THR A 4 -25.05 32.52 -0.31
C THR A 4 -24.92 32.57 1.22
N GLY A 5 -24.62 31.41 1.83
CA GLY A 5 -24.02 31.30 3.16
C GLY A 5 -22.86 30.31 3.16
N ASN A 6 -21.69 30.73 2.68
CA ASN A 6 -20.42 30.05 2.94
C ASN A 6 -20.10 30.20 4.43
N LEU A 7 -20.25 29.12 5.20
CA LEU A 7 -19.69 29.05 6.55
C LEU A 7 -18.37 28.29 6.48
N THR A 8 -17.31 29.03 6.17
CA THR A 8 -15.92 28.62 6.35
C THR A 8 -15.62 28.53 7.84
N ASP A 9 -15.41 27.29 8.33
CA ASP A 9 -14.76 27.03 9.61
C ASP A 9 -13.25 27.36 9.48
N PRO A 10 -12.68 28.28 10.28
CA PRO A 10 -11.28 28.66 10.21
C PRO A 10 -10.34 27.66 10.91
N THR A 11 -10.85 26.54 11.40
CA THR A 11 -10.00 25.50 12.01
C THR A 11 -9.74 24.43 10.97
N GLY A 12 -8.53 24.38 10.40
CA GLY A 12 -8.08 23.42 9.38
C GLY A 12 -8.03 21.95 9.83
N ARG A 13 -9.05 21.47 10.51
CA ARG A 13 -9.32 20.05 10.77
C ARG A 13 -10.28 19.58 9.69
N LEU A 14 -9.72 18.98 8.65
CA LEU A 14 -10.49 18.14 7.74
C LEU A 14 -11.15 17.05 8.59
N HIS A 15 -12.47 17.15 8.77
CA HIS A 15 -13.27 16.05 9.26
C HIS A 15 -13.00 14.86 8.33
N LEU A 16 -12.29 13.83 8.82
CA LEU A 16 -12.25 12.50 8.19
C LEU A 16 -13.65 11.89 8.27
N GLY A 17 -14.55 12.42 7.45
CA GLY A 17 -15.86 11.84 7.20
C GLY A 17 -15.68 10.65 6.29
N ILE A 18 -16.15 9.50 6.77
CA ILE A 18 -16.23 8.19 6.08
C ILE A 18 -14.97 7.31 6.26
N CYS A 19 -14.71 6.89 7.50
CA CYS A 19 -14.05 5.61 7.77
C CYS A 19 -15.03 4.46 7.48
N VAL A 20 -15.34 4.19 6.21
CA VAL A 20 -15.82 2.86 5.83
C VAL A 20 -14.57 1.99 5.77
N THR A 21 -14.24 1.34 6.89
CA THR A 21 -13.16 0.37 6.96
C THR A 21 -13.58 -0.91 6.24
N ARG A 22 -13.79 -0.82 4.92
CA ARG A 22 -13.81 -2.02 4.09
C ARG A 22 -12.42 -2.61 4.20
N LYS A 23 -12.32 -3.76 4.84
CA LYS A 23 -11.07 -4.52 4.91
C LYS A 23 -10.57 -4.68 3.47
N PRO A 24 -9.31 -4.33 3.17
CA PRO A 24 -8.80 -4.48 1.82
C PRO A 24 -8.98 -5.92 1.37
N LYS A 25 -9.43 -6.11 0.13
CA LYS A 25 -9.65 -7.43 -0.42
C LYS A 25 -8.33 -8.03 -0.89
N ASP A 26 -8.18 -9.32 -0.70
CA ASP A 26 -7.02 -10.03 -1.25
C ASP A 26 -7.15 -10.12 -2.77
N ALA A 27 -6.06 -9.81 -3.46
CA ALA A 27 -5.99 -9.95 -4.90
C ALA A 27 -5.88 -11.43 -5.30
N PRO A 28 -6.40 -11.82 -6.48
CA PRO A 28 -6.26 -13.18 -6.98
C PRO A 28 -4.78 -13.56 -7.13
N PRO A 29 -4.37 -14.78 -6.75
CA PRO A 29 -2.97 -15.19 -6.76
C PRO A 29 -2.35 -15.17 -8.17
N GLN A 30 -3.17 -15.34 -9.21
CA GLN A 30 -2.73 -15.22 -10.60
C GLN A 30 -2.25 -13.80 -10.93
N VAL A 31 -2.94 -12.77 -10.42
CA VAL A 31 -2.56 -11.36 -10.61
C VAL A 31 -1.29 -11.05 -9.83
N VAL A 32 -1.19 -11.51 -8.58
CA VAL A 32 0.00 -11.28 -7.73
C VAL A 32 1.28 -11.80 -8.41
N ARG A 33 1.20 -12.96 -9.08
CA ARG A 33 2.33 -13.58 -9.78
C ARG A 33 2.77 -12.85 -11.06
N GLN A 34 1.90 -12.03 -11.65
CA GLN A 34 2.20 -11.27 -12.87
C GLN A 34 2.80 -9.89 -12.57
N ILE A 35 2.78 -9.45 -11.32
CA ILE A 35 3.38 -8.18 -10.93
C ILE A 35 4.89 -8.34 -10.83
N GLU A 36 5.62 -7.42 -11.46
CA GLU A 36 7.09 -7.41 -11.48
C GLU A 36 7.67 -6.39 -10.50
N SER A 37 6.93 -5.33 -10.18
CA SER A 37 7.41 -4.25 -9.31
C SER A 37 6.37 -3.72 -8.30
N PRO A 38 6.80 -3.15 -7.15
CA PRO A 38 5.89 -2.53 -6.19
C PRO A 38 5.09 -1.35 -6.77
N ASP A 39 5.69 -0.56 -7.65
CA ASP A 39 5.05 0.58 -8.33
C ASP A 39 3.96 0.11 -9.30
N GLN A 40 4.19 -0.99 -10.03
CA GLN A 40 3.18 -1.64 -10.85
C GLN A 40 2.02 -2.17 -10.00
N ALA A 41 2.29 -2.82 -8.87
CA ALA A 41 1.24 -3.24 -7.92
C ALA A 41 0.37 -2.05 -7.47
N LEU A 42 1.00 -0.93 -7.12
CA LEU A 42 0.27 0.27 -6.71
C LEU A 42 -0.56 0.85 -7.86
N ALA A 43 0.00 0.92 -9.07
CA ALA A 43 -0.70 1.40 -10.26
C ALA A 43 -1.91 0.54 -10.61
N VAL A 44 -1.76 -0.79 -10.58
CA VAL A 44 -2.83 -1.76 -10.84
C VAL A 44 -3.93 -1.65 -9.78
N ALA A 45 -3.57 -1.58 -8.50
CA ALA A 45 -4.55 -1.44 -7.42
C ALA A 45 -5.35 -0.13 -7.53
N MET A 46 -4.69 0.99 -7.84
CA MET A 46 -5.38 2.25 -8.07
C MET A 46 -6.29 2.21 -9.30
N LYS A 47 -5.85 1.54 -10.38
CA LYS A 47 -6.61 1.46 -11.62
C LYS A 47 -7.81 0.52 -11.51
N ALA A 48 -7.69 -0.58 -10.77
CA ALA A 48 -8.76 -1.55 -10.58
C ALA A 48 -9.94 -0.99 -9.75
N GLY A 49 -9.66 -0.10 -8.80
CA GLY A 49 -10.69 0.58 -8.00
C GLY A 49 -11.09 1.97 -8.50
N ASP A 50 -10.59 2.39 -9.68
CA ASP A 50 -10.76 3.74 -10.23
C ASP A 50 -10.51 4.88 -9.21
N HIS A 51 -9.54 4.67 -8.32
CA HIS A 51 -9.22 5.62 -7.26
C HIS A 51 -8.50 6.85 -7.81
N LYS A 52 -9.06 8.03 -7.58
CA LYS A 52 -8.42 9.31 -7.90
C LYS A 52 -7.14 9.48 -7.07
N LEU A 53 -6.12 10.04 -7.69
CA LEU A 53 -4.81 10.23 -7.06
C LEU A 53 -4.91 11.16 -5.84
N ALA A 54 -5.73 12.21 -5.92
CA ALA A 54 -6.07 13.10 -4.81
C ALA A 54 -6.63 12.35 -3.59
N ASN A 55 -7.55 11.39 -3.82
CA ASN A 55 -8.19 10.64 -2.74
C ASN A 55 -7.19 9.73 -2.02
N VAL A 56 -6.33 9.04 -2.78
CA VAL A 56 -5.27 8.20 -2.21
C VAL A 56 -4.25 9.05 -1.45
N ALA A 57 -3.88 10.20 -1.99
CA ALA A 57 -2.95 11.14 -1.37
C ALA A 57 -3.49 11.69 -0.04
N ALA A 58 -4.75 12.10 -0.01
CA ALA A 58 -5.44 12.54 1.20
C ALA A 58 -5.53 11.41 2.25
N ALA A 59 -5.88 10.20 1.83
CA ALA A 59 -6.00 9.05 2.72
C ALA A 59 -4.68 8.67 3.43
N ILE A 60 -3.53 8.85 2.77
CA ILE A 60 -2.21 8.53 3.34
C ILE A 60 -1.47 9.76 3.91
N GLY A 61 -2.07 10.95 3.86
CA GLY A 61 -1.46 12.20 4.33
C GLY A 61 -0.19 12.60 3.55
N LYS A 62 -0.21 12.46 2.22
CA LYS A 62 0.90 12.86 1.33
C LYS A 62 0.40 13.72 0.18
N SER A 63 1.32 14.39 -0.52
CA SER A 63 0.97 15.16 -1.72
C SER A 63 0.67 14.24 -2.91
N GLU A 64 -0.15 14.74 -3.84
CA GLU A 64 -0.39 14.06 -5.12
C GLU A 64 0.92 13.81 -5.89
N SER A 65 1.81 14.79 -5.91
CA SER A 65 3.13 14.63 -6.54
C SER A 65 3.99 13.52 -5.90
N TYR A 66 3.80 13.25 -4.61
CA TYR A 66 4.47 12.16 -3.91
C TYR A 66 3.92 10.80 -4.34
N VAL A 67 2.59 10.64 -4.35
CA VAL A 67 1.92 9.41 -4.80
C VAL A 67 2.16 9.13 -6.28
N SER A 68 2.13 10.17 -7.12
CA SER A 68 2.42 10.06 -8.55
C SER A 68 3.84 9.53 -8.81
N ARG A 69 4.84 10.02 -8.06
CA ARG A 69 6.22 9.52 -8.14
C ARG A 69 6.36 8.08 -7.66
N MET A 70 5.65 7.69 -6.60
CA MET A 70 5.63 6.29 -6.15
C MET A 70 5.01 5.36 -7.19
N ARG A 71 3.86 5.73 -7.76
CA ARG A 71 3.15 4.97 -8.78
C ARG A 71 3.98 4.78 -10.07
N ARG A 72 4.87 5.72 -10.38
CA ARG A 72 5.75 5.67 -11.57
C ARG A 72 7.12 5.01 -11.30
N GLY A 73 7.35 4.46 -10.11
CA GLY A 73 8.65 3.89 -9.73
C GLY A 73 9.77 4.92 -9.53
N MET A 74 9.50 6.22 -9.69
CA MET A 74 10.48 7.29 -9.46
C MET A 74 10.87 7.45 -7.99
N ARG A 75 10.07 6.90 -7.08
CA ARG A 75 10.35 6.86 -5.65
C ARG A 75 9.96 5.49 -5.10
N PRO A 76 10.84 4.83 -4.31
CA PRO A 76 10.49 3.55 -3.69
C PRO A 76 9.33 3.73 -2.69
N ILE A 77 8.48 2.72 -2.60
CA ILE A 77 7.34 2.71 -1.67
C ILE A 77 7.85 2.34 -0.27
N PRO A 78 7.73 3.25 0.73
CA PRO A 78 8.12 2.94 2.10
C PRO A 78 7.24 1.83 2.69
N ARG A 79 7.85 0.84 3.35
CA ARG A 79 7.13 -0.27 4.01
C ARG A 79 6.03 0.22 4.97
N ARG A 80 6.26 1.33 5.67
CA ARG A 80 5.28 1.97 6.58
C ARG A 80 4.00 2.44 5.88
N LEU A 81 4.07 2.73 4.58
CA LEU A 81 2.92 3.19 3.79
C LEU A 81 2.15 2.04 3.13
N VAL A 82 2.63 0.80 3.20
CA VAL A 82 1.95 -0.35 2.56
C VAL A 82 0.54 -0.55 3.11
N GLY A 83 0.38 -0.55 4.44
CA GLY A 83 -0.92 -0.67 5.09
C GLY A 83 -1.89 0.45 4.71
N PRO A 84 -1.52 1.73 4.89
CA PRO A 84 -2.33 2.87 4.45
C PRO A 84 -2.68 2.84 2.96
N LEU A 85 -1.75 2.45 2.09
CA LEU A 85 -2.01 2.32 0.65
C LEU A 85 -3.02 1.21 0.35
N CYS A 86 -2.88 0.04 0.99
CA CYS A 86 -3.85 -1.06 0.82
C CYS A 86 -5.25 -0.67 1.32
N ALA A 87 -5.33 0.11 2.40
CA ALA A 87 -6.59 0.67 2.89
C ALA A 87 -7.19 1.68 1.89
N ALA A 88 -6.37 2.57 1.34
CA ALA A 88 -6.81 3.61 0.40
C ALA A 88 -7.23 3.06 -0.98
N THR A 89 -6.64 1.95 -1.43
CA THR A 89 -6.98 1.28 -2.70
C THR A 89 -7.93 0.09 -2.52
N GLU A 90 -8.39 -0.18 -1.29
CA GLU A 90 -9.21 -1.33 -0.92
C GLU A 90 -8.65 -2.70 -1.36
N SER A 91 -7.34 -2.80 -1.60
CA SER A 91 -6.68 -3.98 -2.15
C SER A 91 -5.38 -4.32 -1.41
N ASN A 92 -5.22 -5.59 -1.02
CA ASN A 92 -4.00 -6.10 -0.41
C ASN A 92 -2.90 -6.46 -1.42
N LEU A 93 -3.08 -6.18 -2.73
CA LEU A 93 -2.13 -6.56 -3.78
C LEU A 93 -0.68 -6.18 -3.45
N LEU A 94 -0.46 -4.96 -2.96
CA LEU A 94 0.87 -4.47 -2.62
C LEU A 94 1.49 -5.25 -1.44
N ARG A 95 0.68 -5.59 -0.43
CA ARG A 95 1.13 -6.41 0.71
C ARG A 95 1.46 -7.83 0.25
N GLN A 96 0.56 -8.45 -0.52
CA GLN A 96 0.76 -9.79 -1.07
C GLN A 96 1.99 -9.89 -1.98
N PHE A 97 2.28 -8.84 -2.77
CA PHE A 97 3.52 -8.78 -3.56
C PHE A 97 4.75 -8.79 -2.66
N PHE A 98 4.77 -7.96 -1.61
CA PHE A 98 5.89 -7.93 -0.68
C PHE A 98 6.07 -9.23 0.10
N ASP A 99 4.97 -9.89 0.48
CA ASP A 99 4.99 -11.18 1.16
C ASP A 99 5.50 -12.27 0.20
N LEU A 100 5.11 -12.23 -1.08
CA LEU A 100 5.62 -13.13 -2.12
C LEU A 100 7.13 -12.94 -2.33
N GLN A 101 7.59 -11.70 -2.46
CA GLN A 101 9.01 -11.38 -2.60
C GLN A 101 9.81 -11.89 -1.38
N ALA A 102 9.29 -11.69 -0.17
CA ALA A 102 9.94 -12.19 1.05
C ALA A 102 9.97 -13.72 1.11
N ALA A 103 8.94 -14.41 0.59
CA ALA A 103 8.91 -15.87 0.53
C ALA A 103 9.86 -16.45 -0.55
N MET A 104 10.16 -15.67 -1.59
CA MET A 104 11.12 -16.03 -2.64
C MET A 104 12.57 -15.71 -2.24
N GLU A 105 12.78 -14.79 -1.30
CA GLU A 105 14.11 -14.41 -0.85
C GLU A 105 14.76 -15.59 -0.12
N PRO A 106 15.97 -16.02 -0.53
CA PRO A 106 16.64 -17.15 0.12
C PRO A 106 16.88 -16.84 1.61
N PRO A 107 16.88 -17.87 2.48
CA PRO A 107 17.17 -17.67 3.89
C PRO A 107 18.48 -16.91 4.05
N CYS A 108 18.47 -15.85 4.86
CA CYS A 108 19.70 -15.14 5.14
C CYS A 108 20.72 -16.09 5.80
N TRP A 109 22.01 -15.86 5.56
CA TRP A 109 23.10 -16.64 6.16
C TRP A 109 22.88 -16.91 7.66
N ARG A 110 22.42 -15.91 8.43
CA ARG A 110 22.16 -16.05 9.87
C ARG A 110 21.03 -17.01 10.20
N SER A 111 19.92 -16.96 9.47
CA SER A 111 18.81 -17.91 9.67
C SER A 111 19.23 -19.31 9.25
N GLU A 112 20.03 -19.42 8.19
CA GLU A 112 20.52 -20.71 7.71
C GLU A 112 21.51 -21.34 8.69
N VAL A 113 22.47 -20.58 9.21
CA VAL A 113 23.38 -21.03 10.28
C VAL A 113 22.60 -21.46 11.51
N SER A 114 21.59 -20.70 11.92
CA SER A 114 20.76 -21.03 13.09
C SER A 114 19.98 -22.33 12.88
N ARG A 115 19.43 -22.52 11.67
CA ARG A 115 18.70 -23.73 11.26
C ARG A 115 19.63 -24.95 11.27
N LEU A 116 20.80 -24.85 10.63
CA LEU A 116 21.79 -25.93 10.56
C LEU A 116 22.36 -26.28 11.93
N ALA A 117 22.66 -25.28 12.77
CA ALA A 117 23.10 -25.51 14.15
C ALA A 117 22.02 -26.20 15.00
N GLY A 118 20.74 -25.91 14.75
CA GLY A 118 19.62 -26.60 15.36
C GLY A 118 19.56 -28.08 14.98
N MET A 119 19.75 -28.39 13.70
CA MET A 119 19.81 -29.77 13.22
C MET A 119 20.98 -30.55 13.84
N LEU A 120 22.15 -29.93 13.98
CA LEU A 120 23.34 -30.58 14.57
C LEU A 120 23.17 -30.86 16.07
N ARG A 121 22.41 -30.04 16.81
CA ARG A 121 22.10 -30.31 18.23
C ARG A 121 21.05 -31.41 18.44
N GLY A 122 20.25 -31.70 17.42
CA GLY A 122 19.20 -32.72 17.47
C GLY A 122 19.62 -34.08 16.92
N ALA A 123 20.86 -34.21 16.44
CA ALA A 123 21.48 -35.46 16.02
C ALA A 123 22.29 -36.07 17.17
#